data_AF-A0A3D5IFF6-F1
#
_entry.id   AF-A0A3D5IFF6-F1
#
_cell.length_a   1.000
_cell.length_b   1.000
_cell.length_c   1.000
_cell.angle_alpha   90.00
_cell.angle_beta   90.00
_cell.angle_gamma   90.00
#
_symmetry.space_group_name_H-M   'P 1'
#
loop_
_entity.id
_entity.type
_entity.pdbx_description
1 polymer ?
#
loop_
_entity_poly.entity_id
_entity_poly.type
_entity_poly.pdbx_seq_one_letter_code
_entity_poly.pdbx_strand_id
1 'polypeptide(L)'
;MPVTSFPTRASSSARAAWQNCGTRRTNQQKQDGRKRGNVPIHQRTALSGAARFFYADFSPLMRKALAIFLLMAYNILAAFSILVAFINKMTKGRIPIMLKIYKEDFTVRSYQTDLNARMKPSAILEVMQEAAGQHSERLGLGRSALLAKNTAWVLTRVEVDMDRYPAFEETFSVETFPMPVRRCFFPRYFIFRDGNGIEIGRAATLWVLLDLGTRSMTKLDVVKALMPDNSDLLAPLGLPAAVIEVSGTLQTEMRQPRYTDLDFNGHVNNTRYLDWCCDALGIDTMRGAYLKHFAVNFDAEVMPMQQIRTELRRLGDDFSYCGFEGDKRHFDVGGLLARQN
;
A
#
# COMPACT_ATOMS: atom_id res chain seq x y z
N MET A 1 38.62 17.08 -44.80
CA MET A 1 37.98 16.39 -45.95
C MET A 1 38.79 15.15 -46.28
N PRO A 2 38.19 14.05 -46.78
CA PRO A 2 36.77 13.69 -46.79
C PRO A 2 36.50 12.36 -46.04
N VAL A 3 35.38 12.23 -45.32
CA VAL A 3 34.05 11.78 -45.80
C VAL A 3 34.04 10.33 -46.28
N THR A 4 33.41 9.46 -45.49
CA THR A 4 32.34 8.60 -46.01
C THR A 4 31.22 8.49 -44.98
N SER A 5 30.02 8.58 -45.52
CA SER A 5 28.75 8.88 -44.89
C SER A 5 27.71 7.84 -45.29
N PHE A 6 26.66 7.72 -44.46
CA PHE A 6 25.32 7.15 -44.70
C PHE A 6 25.11 5.62 -44.59
N PRO A 7 23.88 5.13 -44.31
CA PRO A 7 22.61 5.89 -44.21
C PRO A 7 21.76 5.72 -42.95
N THR A 8 21.12 6.83 -42.60
CA THR A 8 19.80 6.92 -41.94
C THR A 8 18.68 6.48 -42.90
N ARG A 9 17.90 5.45 -42.52
CA ARG A 9 16.43 5.36 -42.67
C ARG A 9 15.90 3.98 -42.26
N ALA A 10 15.00 3.94 -41.28
CA ALA A 10 13.83 3.05 -41.16
C ALA A 10 13.17 3.36 -39.81
N SER A 11 12.11 4.18 -39.78
CA SER A 11 10.70 3.79 -39.91
C SER A 11 10.05 3.54 -38.54
N SER A 12 9.30 4.54 -38.10
CA SER A 12 7.99 4.42 -37.45
C SER A 12 7.49 2.99 -37.17
N SER A 13 7.61 2.52 -35.93
CA SER A 13 6.70 1.50 -35.36
C SER A 13 6.94 1.28 -33.85
N ALA A 14 6.75 2.32 -33.03
CA ALA A 14 6.66 2.16 -31.57
C ALA A 14 5.31 2.72 -31.06
N ARG A 15 4.24 2.49 -31.82
CA ARG A 15 2.87 2.90 -31.48
C ARG A 15 1.85 1.77 -31.61
N ALA A 16 2.30 0.51 -31.56
CA ALA A 16 1.46 -0.66 -31.81
C ALA A 16 1.69 -1.83 -30.83
N ALA A 17 1.87 -1.54 -29.53
CA ALA A 17 1.96 -2.57 -28.49
C ALA A 17 0.81 -2.55 -27.47
N TRP A 18 -0.26 -1.76 -27.72
CA TRP A 18 -1.40 -1.60 -26.80
C TRP A 18 -2.78 -1.76 -27.50
N GLN A 19 -2.87 -2.62 -28.53
CA GLN A 19 -4.15 -2.85 -29.23
C GLN A 19 -4.50 -4.31 -29.60
N ASN A 20 -3.70 -5.33 -29.23
CA ASN A 20 -3.96 -6.72 -29.62
C ASN A 20 -4.14 -7.68 -28.42
N CYS A 21 -5.11 -7.40 -27.54
CA CYS A 21 -5.63 -8.41 -26.59
C CYS A 21 -7.15 -8.58 -26.63
N GLY A 22 -7.82 -8.06 -27.67
CA GLY A 22 -9.23 -8.26 -27.91
C GLY A 22 -9.46 -9.00 -29.21
N THR A 23 -10.27 -10.06 -29.17
CA THR A 23 -10.87 -10.79 -30.31
C THR A 23 -9.97 -11.73 -31.12
N ARG A 24 -10.09 -13.04 -30.86
CA ARG A 24 -10.24 -14.10 -31.88
C ARG A 24 -10.44 -15.47 -31.21
N ARG A 25 -11.68 -15.98 -31.25
CA ARG A 25 -12.02 -17.31 -31.76
C ARG A 25 -13.53 -17.56 -31.62
N THR A 26 -14.22 -17.46 -32.75
CA THR A 26 -15.45 -18.21 -33.04
C THR A 26 -15.29 -18.88 -34.39
N ASN A 27 -15.97 -20.02 -34.52
CA ASN A 27 -16.26 -20.81 -35.71
C ASN A 27 -15.24 -21.86 -36.15
N GLN A 28 -15.55 -23.11 -35.79
CA GLN A 28 -15.58 -24.20 -36.76
C GLN A 28 -17.02 -24.75 -36.82
N GLN A 29 -17.56 -24.79 -38.04
CA GLN A 29 -18.93 -25.16 -38.39
C GLN A 29 -19.05 -26.65 -38.77
N LYS A 30 -20.23 -27.20 -38.45
CA LYS A 30 -21.12 -28.08 -39.23
C LYS A 30 -20.57 -29.32 -39.96
N GLN A 31 -21.08 -30.50 -39.57
CA GLN A 31 -22.11 -31.33 -40.24
C GLN A 31 -22.42 -32.49 -39.24
N ASP A 32 -23.64 -32.99 -39.00
CA ASP A 32 -24.63 -33.44 -39.96
C ASP A 32 -26.03 -33.71 -39.34
N GLY A 33 -27.06 -33.66 -40.19
CA GLY A 33 -28.35 -34.40 -40.21
C GLY A 33 -29.24 -34.72 -38.98
N ARG A 34 -30.37 -34.00 -38.89
CA ARG A 34 -31.78 -34.44 -38.60
C ARG A 34 -32.07 -35.61 -37.63
N LYS A 35 -32.83 -35.32 -36.55
CA LYS A 35 -34.26 -35.73 -36.38
C LYS A 35 -34.88 -35.13 -35.10
N ARG A 36 -36.18 -34.83 -35.20
CA ARG A 36 -37.06 -34.20 -34.19
C ARG A 36 -37.42 -35.17 -33.05
N GLY A 37 -37.66 -34.63 -31.85
CA GLY A 37 -38.61 -35.21 -30.88
C GLY A 37 -38.14 -35.26 -29.42
N ASN A 38 -38.79 -34.45 -28.57
CA ASN A 38 -38.96 -34.54 -27.10
C ASN A 38 -37.75 -34.76 -26.18
N VAL A 39 -37.46 -33.76 -25.33
CA VAL A 39 -36.56 -33.87 -24.17
C VAL A 39 -37.38 -33.86 -22.87
N PRO A 40 -37.40 -34.94 -22.07
CA PRO A 40 -37.66 -34.85 -20.64
C PRO A 40 -36.35 -34.64 -19.88
N ILE A 41 -36.40 -33.74 -18.91
CA ILE A 41 -35.30 -33.41 -18.00
C ILE A 41 -35.07 -34.57 -17.03
N HIS A 42 -33.91 -35.24 -17.14
CA HIS A 42 -33.34 -36.02 -16.03
C HIS A 42 -31.81 -35.88 -16.02
N GLN A 43 -31.31 -34.82 -15.38
CA GLN A 43 -29.96 -34.84 -14.81
C GLN A 43 -29.96 -35.77 -13.60
N ARG A 44 -29.46 -37.00 -13.77
CA ARG A 44 -28.99 -37.82 -12.65
C ARG A 44 -27.64 -37.26 -12.21
N THR A 45 -27.62 -36.51 -11.11
CA THR A 45 -26.42 -36.31 -10.31
C THR A 45 -25.96 -37.66 -9.77
N ALA A 46 -24.77 -38.09 -10.20
CA ALA A 46 -24.10 -39.25 -9.65
C ALA A 46 -23.66 -38.91 -8.21
N LEU A 47 -24.50 -39.27 -7.24
CA LEU A 47 -24.07 -39.43 -5.85
C LEU A 47 -22.98 -40.52 -5.82
N SER A 48 -21.81 -40.14 -5.34
CA SER A 48 -20.67 -41.03 -5.09
C SER A 48 -21.12 -42.29 -4.35
N GLY A 49 -20.66 -43.46 -4.81
CA GLY A 49 -21.14 -44.79 -4.41
C GLY A 49 -21.17 -45.11 -2.91
N ALA A 50 -20.49 -44.34 -2.06
CA ALA A 50 -20.52 -44.52 -0.60
C ALA A 50 -21.87 -44.17 0.05
N ALA A 51 -22.64 -43.21 -0.50
CA ALA A 51 -23.91 -42.79 0.11
C ALA A 51 -25.07 -43.76 -0.17
N ARG A 52 -24.97 -44.59 -1.23
CA ARG A 52 -26.02 -45.56 -1.58
C ARG A 52 -25.99 -46.82 -0.73
N PHE A 53 -24.82 -47.18 -0.18
CA PHE A 53 -24.68 -48.38 0.65
C PHE A 53 -25.22 -48.21 2.07
N PHE A 54 -25.21 -47.00 2.64
CA PHE A 54 -25.75 -46.78 3.99
C PHE A 54 -27.27 -46.60 4.04
N TYR A 55 -27.93 -46.25 2.93
CA TYR A 55 -29.36 -45.91 2.95
C TYR A 55 -30.30 -47.12 2.79
N ALA A 56 -29.79 -48.24 2.24
CA ALA A 56 -30.57 -49.44 1.95
C ALA A 56 -30.88 -50.25 3.23
N ASP A 57 -29.99 -50.22 4.23
CA ASP A 57 -30.09 -50.99 5.46
C ASP A 57 -30.93 -50.31 6.56
N PHE A 58 -31.40 -49.08 6.33
CA PHE A 58 -32.28 -48.41 7.28
C PHE A 58 -33.71 -48.95 7.21
N SER A 59 -34.28 -49.25 8.38
CA SER A 59 -35.71 -49.56 8.51
C SER A 59 -36.57 -48.40 8.00
N PRO A 60 -37.83 -48.63 7.60
CA PRO A 60 -38.73 -47.57 7.15
C PRO A 60 -38.89 -46.44 8.16
N LEU A 61 -38.78 -46.75 9.46
CA LEU A 61 -38.84 -45.78 10.56
C LEU A 61 -37.58 -44.89 10.60
N MET A 62 -36.39 -45.48 10.42
CA MET A 62 -35.13 -44.73 10.41
C MET A 62 -35.01 -43.79 9.21
N ARG A 63 -35.53 -44.19 8.04
CA ARG A 63 -35.58 -43.29 6.86
C ARG A 63 -36.47 -42.07 7.10
N LYS A 64 -37.62 -42.27 7.75
CA LYS A 64 -38.51 -41.16 8.14
C LYS A 64 -37.83 -40.25 9.17
N ALA A 65 -37.16 -40.81 10.18
CA ALA A 65 -36.43 -40.04 11.18
C ALA A 65 -35.28 -39.22 10.56
N LEU A 66 -34.51 -39.81 9.64
CA LEU A 66 -33.42 -39.13 8.94
C LEU A 66 -33.93 -38.02 8.00
N ALA A 67 -35.05 -38.25 7.31
CA ALA A 67 -35.68 -37.23 6.48
C ALA A 67 -36.17 -36.03 7.32
N ILE A 68 -36.78 -36.28 8.49
CA ILE A 68 -37.19 -35.22 9.43
C ILE A 68 -35.96 -34.47 9.94
N PHE A 69 -34.89 -35.17 10.32
CA PHE A 69 -33.65 -34.56 10.79
C PHE A 69 -33.00 -33.66 9.73
N LEU A 70 -32.92 -34.13 8.48
CA LEU A 70 -32.37 -33.34 7.36
C LEU A 70 -33.24 -32.12 7.05
N LEU A 71 -34.56 -32.25 7.14
CA LEU A 71 -35.49 -31.12 6.95
C LEU A 71 -35.33 -30.08 8.07
N MET A 72 -35.17 -30.53 9.32
CA MET A 72 -34.88 -29.65 10.45
C MET A 72 -33.53 -28.94 10.28
N ALA A 73 -32.48 -29.66 9.89
CA ALA A 73 -31.16 -29.08 9.65
C ALA A 73 -31.19 -28.03 8.53
N TYR A 74 -31.91 -28.31 7.43
CA TYR A 74 -32.12 -27.35 6.34
C TYR A 74 -32.84 -26.08 6.83
N ASN A 75 -33.91 -26.23 7.61
CA ASN A 75 -34.65 -25.10 8.16
C ASN A 75 -33.80 -24.26 9.14
N ILE A 76 -32.92 -24.89 9.92
CA ILE A 76 -31.97 -24.18 10.81
C ILE A 76 -30.95 -23.40 9.98
N LEU A 77 -30.37 -23.99 8.92
CA LEU A 77 -29.43 -23.32 8.01
C LEU A 77 -30.08 -22.15 7.26
N ALA A 78 -31.33 -22.31 6.82
CA ALA A 78 -32.11 -21.25 6.19
C ALA A 78 -32.41 -20.12 7.19
N ALA A 79 -32.81 -20.44 8.42
CA ALA A 79 -33.02 -19.47 9.48
C ALA A 79 -31.73 -18.71 9.84
N PHE A 80 -30.57 -19.38 9.85
CA PHE A 80 -29.27 -18.74 10.05
C PHE A 80 -28.91 -17.79 8.90
N SER A 81 -29.21 -18.18 7.65
CA SER A 81 -28.97 -17.33 6.48
C SER A 81 -29.86 -16.07 6.49
N ILE A 82 -31.11 -16.20 6.93
CA ILE A 82 -32.04 -15.08 7.13
C ILE A 82 -31.57 -14.20 8.28
N LEU A 83 -31.07 -14.79 9.38
CA LEU A 83 -30.51 -14.06 10.51
C LEU A 83 -29.27 -13.27 10.10
N VAL A 84 -28.36 -13.85 9.31
CA VAL A 84 -27.18 -13.14 8.76
C VAL A 84 -27.62 -12.01 7.82
N ALA A 85 -28.59 -12.25 6.94
CA ALA A 85 -29.13 -11.20 6.07
C ALA A 85 -29.82 -10.07 6.87
N PHE A 86 -30.51 -10.42 7.95
CA PHE A 86 -31.16 -9.49 8.87
C PHE A 86 -30.14 -8.68 9.68
N ILE A 87 -29.10 -9.32 10.21
CA ILE A 87 -27.96 -8.64 10.87
C ILE A 87 -27.29 -7.69 9.88
N ASN A 88 -27.00 -8.11 8.64
CA ASN A 88 -26.45 -7.24 7.59
C ASN A 88 -27.38 -6.08 7.22
N LYS A 89 -28.70 -6.26 7.31
CA LYS A 89 -29.69 -5.21 7.08
C LYS A 89 -29.78 -4.24 8.27
N MET A 90 -29.63 -4.74 9.50
CA MET A 90 -29.61 -3.97 10.74
C MET A 90 -28.31 -3.16 10.89
N THR A 91 -27.17 -3.68 10.42
CA THR A 91 -25.89 -2.95 10.44
C THR A 91 -25.82 -1.84 9.38
N LYS A 92 -26.58 -1.94 8.28
CA LYS A 92 -26.71 -0.85 7.28
C LYS A 92 -27.30 0.46 7.83
N GLY A 93 -27.91 0.44 9.02
CA GLY A 93 -28.51 1.62 9.67
C GLY A 93 -27.82 2.06 10.96
N ARG A 94 -26.76 1.38 11.41
CA ARG A 94 -25.89 1.88 12.47
C ARG A 94 -24.84 2.76 11.81
N ILE A 95 -24.67 3.99 12.30
CA ILE A 95 -23.48 4.81 12.03
C ILE A 95 -22.30 3.84 12.11
N PRO A 96 -21.54 3.59 11.02
CA PRO A 96 -20.38 2.73 11.12
C PRO A 96 -19.56 3.31 12.27
N ILE A 97 -19.20 2.49 13.26
CA ILE A 97 -18.22 2.90 14.26
C ILE A 97 -16.99 3.19 13.42
N MET A 98 -16.82 4.45 13.03
CA MET A 98 -15.80 4.85 12.08
C MET A 98 -14.50 4.56 12.81
N LEU A 99 -13.70 3.68 12.23
CA LEU A 99 -12.46 3.25 12.83
C LEU A 99 -11.57 4.47 12.93
N LYS A 100 -11.62 5.16 14.08
CA LYS A 100 -10.87 6.41 14.31
C LYS A 100 -9.37 6.16 14.20
N ILE A 101 -8.94 5.04 14.79
CA ILE A 101 -7.57 4.58 14.91
C ILE A 101 -7.51 3.15 14.36
N TYR A 102 -6.60 2.91 13.43
CA TYR A 102 -6.23 1.58 12.98
C TYR A 102 -4.98 1.14 13.71
N LYS A 103 -4.95 -0.13 14.15
CA LYS A 103 -3.79 -0.75 14.79
C LYS A 103 -3.48 -2.07 14.10
N GLU A 104 -2.19 -2.31 13.88
CA GLU A 104 -1.69 -3.56 13.32
C GLU A 104 -0.38 -3.95 14.00
N ASP A 105 -0.22 -5.25 14.24
CA ASP A 105 0.98 -5.83 14.84
C ASP A 105 1.87 -6.43 13.75
N PHE A 106 3.16 -6.19 13.85
CA PHE A 106 4.17 -6.63 12.91
C PHE A 106 5.23 -7.46 13.62
N THR A 107 5.80 -8.43 12.90
CA THR A 107 7.01 -9.15 13.31
C THR A 107 8.12 -8.81 12.33
N VAL A 108 9.24 -8.30 12.83
CA VAL A 108 10.36 -7.87 12.00
C VAL A 108 10.98 -9.07 11.28
N ARG A 109 11.09 -8.96 9.96
CA ARG A 109 11.72 -9.98 9.11
C ARG A 109 13.12 -9.55 8.69
N SER A 110 13.97 -10.53 8.41
CA SER A 110 15.40 -10.30 8.11
C SER A 110 15.64 -9.39 6.89
N TYR A 111 14.77 -9.41 5.88
CA TYR A 111 14.92 -8.54 4.70
C TYR A 111 14.59 -7.06 4.99
N GLN A 112 13.91 -6.78 6.10
CA GLN A 112 13.56 -5.44 6.55
C GLN A 112 14.69 -4.80 7.36
N THR A 113 15.67 -5.60 7.80
CA THR A 113 16.75 -5.11 8.67
C THR A 113 17.97 -4.64 7.90
N ASP A 114 18.76 -3.79 8.55
CA ASP A 114 20.05 -3.30 8.11
C ASP A 114 21.20 -4.20 8.61
N LEU A 115 22.44 -3.71 8.45
CA LEU A 115 23.66 -4.39 8.90
C LEU A 115 23.76 -4.53 10.44
N ASN A 116 22.92 -3.83 11.20
CA ASN A 116 22.87 -3.85 12.66
C ASN A 116 21.71 -4.73 13.18
N ALA A 117 21.07 -5.51 12.31
CA ALA A 117 19.89 -6.34 12.64
C ALA A 117 18.70 -5.54 13.20
N ARG A 118 18.57 -4.27 12.80
CA ARG A 118 17.41 -3.41 13.13
C ARG A 118 16.70 -2.99 11.86
N MET A 119 15.41 -2.69 11.93
CA MET A 119 14.65 -2.22 10.77
C MET A 119 15.33 -1.02 10.09
N LYS A 120 15.38 -1.03 8.75
CA LYS A 120 15.82 0.12 7.97
C LYS A 120 14.81 1.27 8.09
N PRO A 121 15.24 2.55 7.99
CA PRO A 121 14.33 3.69 7.88
C PRO A 121 13.31 3.55 6.75
N SER A 122 13.72 3.01 5.60
CA SER A 122 12.82 2.70 4.48
C SER A 122 11.74 1.67 4.85
N ALA A 123 12.08 0.65 5.63
CA ALA A 123 11.14 -0.37 6.09
C ALA A 123 10.11 0.18 7.10
N ILE A 124 10.49 1.17 7.92
CA ILE A 124 9.54 1.90 8.76
C ILE A 124 8.51 2.63 7.89
N LEU A 125 8.95 3.29 6.81
CA LEU A 125 8.04 3.95 5.88
C LEU A 125 7.12 2.97 5.14
N GLU A 126 7.64 1.81 4.73
CA GLU A 126 6.82 0.75 4.12
C GLU A 126 5.68 0.31 5.05
N VAL A 127 5.99 0.08 6.34
CA VAL A 127 4.99 -0.30 7.35
C VAL A 127 3.96 0.82 7.54
N MET A 128 4.39 2.09 7.58
CA MET A 128 3.47 3.23 7.65
C MET A 128 2.52 3.28 6.46
N GLN A 129 3.03 3.04 5.25
CA GLN A 129 2.22 3.05 4.03
C GLN A 129 1.19 1.92 4.03
N GLU A 130 1.58 0.72 4.44
CA GLU A 130 0.66 -0.41 4.51
C GLU A 130 -0.45 -0.15 5.55
N ALA A 131 -0.08 0.25 6.78
CA ALA A 131 -1.04 0.54 7.83
C ALA A 131 -2.00 1.69 7.46
N ALA A 132 -1.49 2.75 6.82
CA ALA A 132 -2.31 3.85 6.31
C ALA A 132 -3.24 3.40 5.18
N GLY A 133 -2.74 2.56 4.27
CA GLY A 133 -3.52 1.97 3.18
C GLY A 133 -4.67 1.12 3.69
N GLN A 134 -4.39 0.18 4.61
CA GLN A 134 -5.40 -0.68 5.24
C GLN A 134 -6.45 0.13 6.00
N HIS A 135 -6.03 1.15 6.74
CA HIS A 135 -6.95 2.08 7.37
C HIS A 135 -7.83 2.78 6.31
N SER A 136 -7.23 3.31 5.24
CA SER A 136 -7.96 4.00 4.17
C SER A 136 -8.97 3.10 3.47
N GLU A 137 -8.62 1.83 3.19
CA GLU A 137 -9.54 0.83 2.64
C GLU A 137 -10.75 0.61 3.56
N ARG A 138 -10.54 0.50 4.88
CA ARG A 138 -11.63 0.34 5.86
C ARG A 138 -12.55 1.57 5.97
N LEU A 139 -12.03 2.76 5.66
CA LEU A 139 -12.83 3.99 5.58
C LEU A 139 -13.56 4.13 4.24
N GLY A 140 -13.37 3.20 3.29
CA GLY A 140 -13.89 3.33 1.92
C GLY A 140 -13.17 4.41 1.09
N LEU A 141 -11.99 4.84 1.55
CA LEU A 141 -11.10 5.83 0.94
C LEU A 141 -9.83 5.19 0.38
N GLY A 142 -9.89 3.88 0.16
CA GLY A 142 -8.81 3.08 -0.40
C GLY A 142 -8.46 3.41 -1.85
N ARG A 143 -7.44 2.73 -2.37
CA ARG A 143 -6.92 2.97 -3.72
C ARG A 143 -7.99 2.74 -4.77
N SER A 144 -8.67 1.60 -4.72
CA SER A 144 -9.69 1.25 -5.72
C SER A 144 -10.88 2.22 -5.71
N ALA A 145 -11.29 2.68 -4.52
CA ALA A 145 -12.41 3.61 -4.35
C ALA A 145 -12.10 5.00 -4.93
N LEU A 146 -10.87 5.48 -4.76
CA LEU A 146 -10.45 6.78 -5.31
C LEU A 146 -10.14 6.72 -6.80
N LEU A 147 -9.53 5.64 -7.28
CA LEU A 147 -9.28 5.45 -8.72
C LEU A 147 -10.58 5.44 -9.52
N ALA A 148 -11.66 4.84 -8.99
CA ALA A 148 -12.99 4.89 -9.59
C ALA A 148 -13.55 6.32 -9.70
N LYS A 149 -12.96 7.28 -8.99
CA LYS A 149 -13.29 8.72 -9.02
C LYS A 149 -12.18 9.55 -9.70
N ASN A 150 -11.30 8.91 -10.47
CA ASN A 150 -10.16 9.54 -11.15
C ASN A 150 -9.25 10.34 -10.21
N THR A 151 -9.13 9.90 -8.95
CA THR A 151 -8.35 10.58 -7.92
C THR A 151 -7.38 9.59 -7.27
N ALA A 152 -6.25 10.07 -6.76
CA ALA A 152 -5.32 9.27 -5.97
C ALA A 152 -4.80 10.04 -4.75
N TRP A 153 -4.42 9.29 -3.72
CA TRP A 153 -3.63 9.84 -2.61
C TRP A 153 -2.18 10.03 -3.04
N VAL A 154 -1.63 11.21 -2.77
CA VAL A 154 -0.22 11.52 -2.96
C VAL A 154 0.38 11.96 -1.64
N LEU A 155 1.44 11.30 -1.21
CA LEU A 155 2.22 11.65 -0.03
C LEU A 155 3.16 12.79 -0.37
N THR A 156 3.06 13.93 0.33
CA THR A 156 3.89 15.11 0.05
C THR A 156 4.97 15.32 1.09
N ARG A 157 4.70 14.96 2.36
CA ARG A 157 5.68 15.07 3.45
C ARG A 157 5.58 13.94 4.45
N VAL A 158 6.71 13.60 5.02
CA VAL A 158 6.87 12.66 6.15
C VAL A 158 7.78 13.28 7.18
N GLU A 159 7.49 13.09 8.46
CA GLU A 159 8.38 13.39 9.58
C GLU A 159 8.28 12.23 10.58
N VAL A 160 9.42 11.70 11.01
CA VAL A 160 9.52 10.51 11.84
C VAL A 160 10.55 10.75 12.94
N ASP A 161 10.14 10.48 14.18
CA ASP A 161 11.02 10.35 15.34
C ASP A 161 11.08 8.88 15.76
N MET A 162 12.28 8.33 15.87
CA MET A 162 12.52 6.99 16.40
C MET A 162 13.45 7.08 17.60
N ASP A 163 12.98 6.62 18.77
CA ASP A 163 13.84 6.43 19.94
C ASP A 163 14.72 5.20 19.77
N ARG A 164 14.20 4.16 19.10
CA ARG A 164 14.96 2.99 18.62
C ARG A 164 14.22 2.31 17.48
N TYR A 165 14.97 1.62 16.62
CA TYR A 165 14.40 0.76 15.59
C TYR A 165 14.14 -0.66 16.14
N PRO A 166 13.00 -1.30 15.79
CA PRO A 166 12.74 -2.71 16.12
C PRO A 166 13.84 -3.63 15.59
N ALA A 167 14.26 -4.60 16.40
CA ALA A 167 15.28 -5.60 16.03
C ALA A 167 14.68 -6.78 15.25
N PHE A 168 15.51 -7.57 14.58
CA PHE A 168 15.10 -8.82 13.94
C PHE A 168 14.33 -9.73 14.92
N GLU A 169 13.23 -10.34 14.44
CA GLU A 169 12.28 -11.18 15.22
C GLU A 169 11.50 -10.45 16.32
N GLU A 170 11.78 -9.17 16.60
CA GLU A 170 10.98 -8.37 17.51
C GLU A 170 9.56 -8.19 16.95
N THR A 171 8.58 -8.17 17.84
CA THR A 171 7.21 -7.77 17.54
C THR A 171 6.98 -6.33 17.99
N PHE A 172 6.32 -5.54 17.14
CA PHE A 172 5.90 -4.18 17.48
C PHE A 172 4.53 -3.90 16.85
N SER A 173 3.87 -2.85 17.30
CA SER A 173 2.57 -2.42 16.79
C SER A 173 2.64 -1.01 16.23
N VAL A 174 1.82 -0.74 15.21
CA VAL A 174 1.66 0.58 14.61
C VAL A 174 0.21 1.00 14.74
N GLU A 175 -0.01 2.14 15.38
CA GLU A 175 -1.29 2.82 15.47
C GLU A 175 -1.30 3.99 14.48
N THR A 176 -2.34 4.13 13.66
CA THR A 176 -2.46 5.25 12.72
C THR A 176 -3.87 5.83 12.66
N PHE A 177 -3.94 7.16 12.57
CA PHE A 177 -5.18 7.89 12.47
C PHE A 177 -5.01 9.18 11.66
N PRO A 178 -5.98 9.52 10.79
CA PRO A 178 -6.00 10.83 10.16
C PRO A 178 -6.47 11.90 11.15
N MET A 179 -6.06 13.14 10.94
CA MET A 179 -6.55 14.31 11.67
C MET A 179 -7.38 15.22 10.75
N PRO A 180 -8.16 16.16 11.30
CA PRO A 180 -8.99 17.07 10.51
C PRO A 180 -8.23 17.75 9.37
N VAL A 181 -8.89 17.83 8.22
CA VAL A 181 -8.32 18.39 6.99
C VAL A 181 -7.93 19.84 7.19
N ARG A 182 -6.71 20.20 6.80
CA ARG A 182 -6.20 21.57 6.83
C ARG A 182 -6.08 22.09 5.40
N ARG A 183 -7.06 22.91 4.97
CA ARG A 183 -7.22 23.41 3.59
C ARG A 183 -7.39 22.28 2.55
N CYS A 184 -6.30 21.78 1.99
CA CYS A 184 -6.25 20.66 1.05
C CYS A 184 -5.33 19.52 1.52
N PHE A 185 -4.70 19.68 2.70
CA PHE A 185 -3.82 18.69 3.27
C PHE A 185 -4.56 17.81 4.27
N PHE A 186 -4.27 16.52 4.20
CA PHE A 186 -4.82 15.48 5.04
C PHE A 186 -3.69 14.98 5.95
N PRO A 187 -3.55 15.56 7.16
CA PRO A 187 -2.56 15.09 8.12
C PRO A 187 -2.93 13.71 8.64
N ARG A 188 -1.93 12.84 8.79
CA ARG A 188 -2.07 11.52 9.41
C ARG A 188 -0.88 11.26 10.31
N TYR A 189 -1.16 10.69 11.48
CA TYR A 189 -0.16 10.39 12.49
C TYR A 189 0.00 8.89 12.71
N PHE A 190 1.16 8.53 13.26
CA PHE A 190 1.54 7.17 13.58
C PHE A 190 2.21 7.13 14.95
N ILE A 191 1.99 6.04 15.69
CA ILE A 191 2.67 5.73 16.94
C ILE A 191 3.16 4.29 16.84
N PHE A 192 4.44 4.07 17.15
CA PHE A 192 5.08 2.76 17.15
C PHE A 192 5.29 2.32 18.59
N ARG A 193 4.84 1.12 18.93
CA ARG A 193 5.02 0.54 20.28
C ARG A 193 5.64 -0.83 20.20
N ASP A 194 6.60 -1.13 21.07
CA ASP A 194 7.18 -2.47 21.15
C ASP A 194 6.23 -3.51 21.76
N GLY A 195 6.70 -4.76 21.88
CA GLY A 195 5.93 -5.86 22.47
C GLY A 195 5.49 -5.65 23.92
N ASN A 196 6.09 -4.69 24.65
CA ASN A 196 5.70 -4.31 26.00
C ASN A 196 4.74 -3.09 26.01
N GLY A 197 4.39 -2.55 24.85
CA GLY A 197 3.54 -1.36 24.71
C GLY A 197 4.28 -0.03 24.88
N ILE A 198 5.61 -0.05 25.03
CA ILE A 198 6.42 1.17 25.18
C ILE A 198 6.52 1.87 23.82
N GLU A 199 6.28 3.18 23.79
CA GLU A 199 6.48 3.96 22.57
C GLU A 199 7.97 3.96 22.20
N ILE A 200 8.26 3.58 20.96
CA ILE A 200 9.63 3.52 20.41
C ILE A 200 9.82 4.49 19.23
N GLY A 201 8.74 5.15 18.81
CA GLY A 201 8.75 6.15 17.76
C GLY A 201 7.35 6.66 17.45
N ARG A 202 7.31 7.72 16.65
CA ARG A 202 6.09 8.40 16.21
C ARG A 202 6.34 9.09 14.87
N ALA A 203 5.29 9.30 14.10
CA ALA A 203 5.42 9.95 12.81
C ALA A 203 4.21 10.81 12.46
N ALA A 204 4.44 11.77 11.57
CA ALA A 204 3.43 12.59 10.94
C ALA A 204 3.62 12.58 9.42
N THR A 205 2.52 12.58 8.68
CA THR A 205 2.51 12.59 7.22
C THR A 205 1.49 13.58 6.71
N LEU A 206 1.78 14.18 5.55
CA LEU A 206 0.85 15.04 4.83
C LEU A 206 0.52 14.43 3.49
N TRP A 207 -0.79 14.29 3.26
CA TRP A 207 -1.33 13.75 2.03
C TRP A 207 -2.16 14.81 1.31
N VAL A 208 -2.20 14.70 -0.01
CA VAL A 208 -3.12 15.46 -0.87
C VAL A 208 -3.87 14.51 -1.77
N LEU A 209 -5.04 14.95 -2.24
CA LEU A 209 -5.76 14.27 -3.32
C LEU A 209 -5.31 14.87 -4.65
N LEU A 210 -4.87 14.03 -5.56
CA LEU A 210 -4.51 14.41 -6.93
C LEU A 210 -5.59 13.91 -7.88
N ASP A 211 -6.15 14.80 -8.69
CA ASP A 211 -6.97 14.40 -9.84
C ASP A 211 -6.04 13.89 -10.95
N LEU A 212 -6.27 12.66 -11.39
CA LEU A 212 -5.38 11.97 -12.34
C LEU A 212 -5.51 12.47 -13.79
N GLY A 213 -6.63 13.13 -14.12
CA GLY A 213 -6.85 13.70 -15.45
C GLY A 213 -6.14 15.05 -15.62
N THR A 214 -6.30 15.93 -14.64
CA THR A 214 -5.70 17.28 -14.62
C THR A 214 -4.29 17.31 -14.03
N ARG A 215 -3.88 16.26 -13.31
CA ARG A 215 -2.64 16.20 -12.52
C ARG A 215 -2.52 17.37 -11.52
N SER A 216 -3.64 17.78 -10.93
CA SER A 216 -3.71 18.90 -10.00
C SER A 216 -4.37 18.51 -8.67
N MET A 217 -4.06 19.25 -7.60
CA MET A 217 -4.67 19.02 -6.30
C MET A 217 -6.17 19.26 -6.37
N THR A 218 -6.94 18.29 -5.89
CA THR A 218 -8.41 18.37 -5.87
C THR A 218 -8.95 18.28 -4.45
N LYS A 219 -10.19 18.74 -4.29
CA LYS A 219 -10.97 18.56 -3.07
C LYS A 219 -12.17 17.70 -3.41
N LEU A 220 -12.38 16.67 -2.61
CA LEU A 220 -13.50 15.78 -2.80
C LEU A 220 -14.33 15.74 -1.52
N ASP A 221 -15.54 16.30 -1.58
CA ASP A 221 -16.40 16.42 -0.39
C ASP A 221 -16.75 15.06 0.21
N VAL A 222 -16.87 14.01 -0.62
CA VAL A 222 -17.09 12.64 -0.13
C VAL A 222 -15.92 12.12 0.70
N VAL A 223 -14.68 12.58 0.44
CA VAL A 223 -13.53 12.21 1.28
C VAL A 223 -13.69 12.82 2.66
N LYS A 224 -14.05 14.11 2.74
CA LYS A 224 -14.29 14.75 4.05
C LYS A 224 -15.43 14.09 4.82
N ALA A 225 -16.49 13.67 4.14
CA ALA A 225 -17.65 13.03 4.77
C ALA A 225 -17.36 11.64 5.35
N LEU A 226 -16.39 10.91 4.79
CA LEU A 226 -15.99 9.57 5.24
C LEU A 226 -14.85 9.58 6.27
N MET A 227 -14.22 10.72 6.49
CA MET A 227 -13.11 10.83 7.44
C MET A 227 -13.64 10.85 8.89
N PRO A 228 -13.02 10.09 9.81
CA PRO A 228 -13.42 10.12 11.21
C PRO A 228 -13.19 11.50 11.83
N ASP A 229 -14.12 11.92 12.68
CA ASP A 229 -13.90 13.07 13.55
C ASP A 229 -12.91 12.66 14.64
N ASN A 230 -11.65 13.00 14.42
CA ASN A 230 -10.53 12.77 15.33
C ASN A 230 -10.07 14.07 15.98
N SER A 231 -10.90 15.12 16.02
CA SER A 231 -10.54 16.40 16.66
C SER A 231 -10.27 16.28 18.17
N ASP A 232 -10.74 15.19 18.78
CA ASP A 232 -10.51 14.78 20.17
C ASP A 232 -9.16 14.08 20.41
N LEU A 233 -8.46 13.64 19.36
CA LEU A 233 -7.18 12.97 19.48
C LEU A 233 -6.01 13.96 19.56
N LEU A 234 -4.98 13.59 20.33
CA LEU A 234 -3.74 14.34 20.42
C LEU A 234 -2.80 13.95 19.27
N ALA A 235 -2.29 14.94 18.55
CA ALA A 235 -1.24 14.72 17.56
C ALA A 235 0.10 14.44 18.30
N PRO A 236 0.78 13.31 18.04
CA PRO A 236 2.04 12.98 18.70
C PRO A 236 3.21 13.87 18.23
N LEU A 237 3.07 14.51 17.07
CA LEU A 237 4.03 15.45 16.49
C LEU A 237 3.31 16.68 15.96
N GLY A 238 4.09 17.72 15.65
CA GLY A 238 3.63 18.84 14.84
C GLY A 238 3.25 18.40 13.41
N LEU A 239 2.74 19.35 12.62
CA LEU A 239 2.63 19.10 11.17
C LEU A 239 4.03 19.01 10.56
N PRO A 240 4.26 18.07 9.62
CA PRO A 240 5.55 17.91 8.95
C PRO A 240 6.08 19.23 8.37
N ALA A 241 7.21 19.68 8.91
CA ALA A 241 7.89 20.87 8.43
C ALA A 241 8.56 20.61 7.07
N ALA A 242 9.00 21.67 6.40
CA ALA A 242 9.88 21.51 5.24
C ALA A 242 11.27 21.11 5.73
N VAL A 243 11.91 20.16 5.05
CA VAL A 243 13.32 19.84 5.25
C VAL A 243 14.18 21.10 5.10
N ILE A 244 15.09 21.32 6.05
CA ILE A 244 16.05 22.42 6.05
C ILE A 244 17.41 21.85 5.67
N GLU A 245 18.08 22.47 4.69
CA GLU A 245 19.44 22.11 4.32
C GLU A 245 20.44 22.58 5.36
N VAL A 246 21.37 21.70 5.74
CA VAL A 246 22.42 22.03 6.71
C VAL A 246 23.61 22.66 5.99
N SER A 247 24.30 23.61 6.63
CA SER A 247 25.46 24.32 6.03
C SER A 247 26.76 23.51 6.00
N GLY A 248 26.66 22.19 6.05
CA GLY A 248 27.78 21.25 6.18
C GLY A 248 28.61 21.03 4.91
N THR A 249 29.64 20.19 5.03
CA THR A 249 30.46 19.76 3.88
C THR A 249 29.59 19.06 2.85
N LEU A 250 29.65 19.53 1.61
CA LEU A 250 28.89 18.97 0.49
C LEU A 250 29.61 17.76 -0.11
N GLN A 251 28.86 16.68 -0.28
CA GLN A 251 29.22 15.54 -1.09
C GLN A 251 28.17 15.37 -2.18
N THR A 252 28.63 15.18 -3.42
CA THR A 252 27.74 15.07 -4.58
C THR A 252 27.99 13.76 -5.31
N GLU A 253 26.91 13.08 -5.68
CA GLU A 253 26.96 11.87 -6.51
C GLU A 253 25.91 11.91 -7.61
N MET A 254 26.21 11.28 -8.74
CA MET A 254 25.21 11.00 -9.78
C MET A 254 24.62 9.61 -9.56
N ARG A 255 23.30 9.55 -9.43
CA ARG A 255 22.54 8.32 -9.25
C ARG A 255 21.50 8.17 -10.36
N GLN A 256 21.39 6.98 -10.91
CA GLN A 256 20.31 6.61 -11.81
C GLN A 256 19.43 5.55 -11.13
N PRO A 257 18.09 5.68 -11.17
CA PRO A 257 17.18 4.67 -10.65
C PRO A 257 17.44 3.29 -11.25
N ARG A 258 17.45 2.28 -10.40
CA ARG A 258 17.58 0.86 -10.76
C ARG A 258 16.23 0.17 -10.65
N TYR A 259 16.17 -1.05 -11.19
CA TYR A 259 14.95 -1.87 -11.15
C TYR A 259 14.35 -1.99 -9.74
N THR A 260 15.18 -2.20 -8.72
CA THR A 260 14.76 -2.35 -7.32
C THR A 260 14.28 -1.07 -6.66
N ASP A 261 14.52 0.08 -7.30
CA ASP A 261 14.03 1.36 -6.79
C ASP A 261 12.57 1.61 -7.20
N LEU A 262 12.08 0.93 -8.23
CA LEU A 262 10.80 1.22 -8.88
C LEU A 262 9.62 0.49 -8.22
N ASP A 263 8.50 1.18 -8.07
CA ASP A 263 7.22 0.58 -7.66
C ASP A 263 6.33 0.17 -8.86
N PHE A 264 5.14 -0.34 -8.55
CA PHE A 264 4.14 -0.72 -9.55
C PHE A 264 3.54 0.46 -10.33
N ASN A 265 3.76 1.70 -9.90
CA ASN A 265 3.35 2.90 -10.64
C ASN A 265 4.42 3.30 -11.68
N GLY A 266 5.61 2.69 -11.64
CA GLY A 266 6.65 2.85 -12.64
C GLY A 266 7.62 4.01 -12.37
N HIS A 267 7.61 4.56 -11.16
CA HIS A 267 8.57 5.55 -10.68
C HIS A 267 9.28 5.02 -9.43
N VAL A 268 10.30 5.75 -8.97
CA VAL A 268 10.98 5.40 -7.72
C VAL A 268 9.98 5.40 -6.57
N ASN A 269 9.98 4.32 -5.79
CA ASN A 269 9.19 4.21 -4.58
C ASN A 269 9.70 5.23 -3.55
N ASN A 270 8.78 5.99 -2.96
CA ASN A 270 9.10 7.07 -2.04
C ASN A 270 9.96 6.65 -0.83
N THR A 271 9.93 5.39 -0.42
CA THR A 271 10.75 4.85 0.68
C THR A 271 12.22 4.69 0.29
N ARG A 272 12.53 4.57 -1.01
CA ARG A 272 13.90 4.31 -1.50
C ARG A 272 14.80 5.53 -1.37
N TYR A 273 14.24 6.74 -1.29
CA TYR A 273 15.07 7.91 -1.02
C TYR A 273 15.77 7.83 0.35
N LEU A 274 15.19 7.11 1.32
CA LEU A 274 15.86 6.82 2.59
C LEU A 274 16.98 5.79 2.44
N ASP A 275 16.81 4.78 1.58
CA ASP A 275 17.90 3.84 1.27
C ASP A 275 19.06 4.61 0.62
N TRP A 276 18.78 5.48 -0.35
CA TRP A 276 19.79 6.30 -1.02
C TRP A 276 20.47 7.27 -0.05
N CYS A 277 19.72 7.86 0.88
CA CYS A 277 20.28 8.71 1.93
C CYS A 277 21.20 7.91 2.87
N CYS A 278 20.80 6.71 3.29
CA CYS A 278 21.62 5.86 4.15
C CYS A 278 22.88 5.37 3.43
N ASP A 279 22.79 5.05 2.14
CA ASP A 279 23.95 4.75 1.29
C ASP A 279 24.96 5.90 1.31
N ALA A 280 24.48 7.13 1.10
CA ALA A 280 25.31 8.33 1.04
C ALA A 280 25.95 8.67 2.41
N LEU A 281 25.22 8.44 3.51
CA LEU A 281 25.78 8.59 4.87
C LEU A 281 26.92 7.60 5.16
N GLY A 282 26.93 6.47 4.45
CA GLY A 282 28.03 5.51 4.42
C GLY A 282 27.99 4.49 5.55
N ILE A 283 28.58 3.32 5.27
CA ILE A 283 28.58 2.15 6.16
C ILE A 283 29.14 2.47 7.55
N ASP A 284 30.24 3.20 7.64
CA ASP A 284 30.88 3.47 8.94
C ASP A 284 30.01 4.36 9.84
N THR A 285 29.29 5.33 9.26
CA THR A 285 28.29 6.12 9.98
C THR A 285 27.14 5.23 10.43
N MET A 286 26.55 4.48 9.49
CA MET A 286 25.35 3.68 9.73
C MET A 286 25.58 2.46 10.62
N ARG A 287 26.83 2.03 10.81
CA ARG A 287 27.19 1.00 11.80
C ARG A 287 27.18 1.52 13.23
N GLY A 288 27.51 2.80 13.45
CA GLY A 288 27.60 3.40 14.78
C GLY A 288 26.44 4.32 15.15
N ALA A 289 25.51 4.57 14.22
CA ALA A 289 24.42 5.51 14.40
C ALA A 289 23.13 5.03 13.73
N TYR A 290 22.03 5.72 14.00
CA TYR A 290 20.75 5.55 13.34
C TYR A 290 20.09 6.92 13.14
N LEU A 291 19.12 7.00 12.23
CA LEU A 291 18.32 8.21 12.01
C LEU A 291 17.31 8.32 13.15
N LYS A 292 17.63 9.12 14.18
CA LYS A 292 16.74 9.39 15.32
C LYS A 292 15.57 10.26 14.93
N HIS A 293 15.84 11.23 14.07
CA HIS A 293 14.82 12.07 13.45
C HIS A 293 15.09 12.12 11.97
N PHE A 294 14.04 12.05 11.15
CA PHE A 294 14.13 12.39 9.74
C PHE A 294 12.81 12.92 9.20
N ALA A 295 12.92 13.86 8.26
CA ALA A 295 11.82 14.38 7.47
C ALA A 295 12.12 14.19 5.97
N VAL A 296 11.05 14.03 5.19
CA VAL A 296 11.11 13.86 3.74
C VAL A 296 10.11 14.80 3.07
N ASN A 297 10.58 15.57 2.08
CA ASN A 297 9.72 16.27 1.13
C ASN A 297 9.72 15.52 -0.20
N PHE A 298 8.54 15.36 -0.81
CA PHE A 298 8.38 14.80 -2.15
C PHE A 298 7.86 15.88 -3.10
N ASP A 299 8.74 16.42 -3.93
CA ASP A 299 8.41 17.51 -4.87
C ASP A 299 8.09 17.00 -6.28
N ALA A 300 8.80 15.97 -6.74
CA ALA A 300 8.57 15.35 -8.04
C ALA A 300 8.97 13.87 -8.07
N GLU A 301 8.19 13.08 -8.81
CA GLU A 301 8.49 11.68 -9.09
C GLU A 301 9.82 11.56 -9.85
N VAL A 302 10.67 10.61 -9.44
CA VAL A 302 11.86 10.21 -10.19
C VAL A 302 11.50 9.04 -11.10
N MET A 303 11.68 9.23 -12.40
CA MET A 303 11.36 8.27 -13.46
C MET A 303 12.57 7.42 -13.85
N PRO A 304 12.35 6.22 -14.44
CA PRO A 304 13.44 5.40 -14.95
C PRO A 304 14.35 6.16 -15.91
N MET A 305 15.63 5.81 -15.92
CA MET A 305 16.68 6.40 -16.75
C MET A 305 17.09 7.85 -16.41
N GLN A 306 16.36 8.56 -15.55
CA GLN A 306 16.75 9.92 -15.13
C GLN A 306 18.08 9.91 -14.39
N GLN A 307 18.88 10.94 -14.62
CA GLN A 307 20.15 11.15 -13.94
C GLN A 307 19.94 12.14 -12.80
N ILE A 308 19.93 11.62 -11.58
CA ILE A 308 19.67 12.40 -10.37
C ILE A 308 21.01 12.76 -9.73
N ARG A 309 21.32 14.05 -9.69
CA ARG A 309 22.40 14.59 -8.88
C ARG A 309 21.94 14.63 -7.43
N THR A 310 22.61 13.90 -6.56
CA THR A 310 22.32 13.85 -5.14
C THR A 310 23.35 14.66 -4.37
N GLU A 311 22.90 15.39 -3.36
CA GLU A 311 23.73 16.24 -2.52
C GLU A 311 23.54 15.87 -1.05
N LEU A 312 24.58 15.32 -0.42
CA LEU A 312 24.62 15.11 1.03
C LEU A 312 25.40 16.26 1.68
N ARG A 313 24.84 16.86 2.72
CA ARG A 313 25.54 17.77 3.63
C ARG A 313 25.46 17.23 5.05
N ARG A 314 26.55 17.41 5.81
CA ARG A 314 26.63 17.02 7.22
C ARG A 314 27.23 18.11 8.09
N LEU A 315 26.57 18.41 9.22
CA LEU A 315 27.04 19.33 10.23
C LEU A 315 26.88 18.67 11.60
N GLY A 316 27.96 18.07 12.12
CA GLY A 316 27.87 17.24 13.33
C GLY A 316 27.00 16.01 13.09
N ASP A 317 25.95 15.86 13.90
CA ASP A 317 24.98 14.78 13.78
C ASP A 317 23.79 15.14 12.86
N ASP A 318 23.65 16.41 12.47
CA ASP A 318 22.64 16.84 11.51
C ASP A 318 23.06 16.55 10.06
N PHE A 319 22.09 16.19 9.22
CA PHE A 319 22.30 15.94 7.81
C PHE A 319 21.15 16.45 6.94
N SER A 320 21.46 16.73 5.68
CA SER A 320 20.47 16.93 4.61
C SER A 320 20.93 16.24 3.33
N TYR A 321 20.01 15.57 2.64
CA TYR A 321 20.24 14.80 1.43
C TYR A 321 19.16 15.14 0.39
N CYS A 322 19.56 15.82 -0.68
CA CYS A 322 18.65 16.36 -1.70
C CYS A 322 18.90 15.71 -3.07
N GLY A 323 17.84 15.53 -3.87
CA GLY A 323 17.93 14.96 -5.23
C GLY A 323 17.44 15.92 -6.32
N PHE A 324 18.25 16.08 -7.37
CA PHE A 324 17.98 17.01 -8.48
C PHE A 324 18.10 16.36 -9.87
N GLU A 325 17.19 16.70 -10.78
CA GLU A 325 17.36 16.52 -12.23
C GLU A 325 17.64 17.90 -12.85
N GLY A 326 18.90 18.17 -13.21
CA GLY A 326 19.34 19.53 -13.52
C GLY A 326 19.19 20.45 -12.31
N ASP A 327 18.34 21.47 -12.43
CA ASP A 327 17.98 22.40 -11.35
C ASP A 327 16.65 22.03 -10.66
N LYS A 328 15.90 21.08 -11.21
CA LYS A 328 14.61 20.66 -10.66
C LYS A 328 14.84 19.75 -9.46
N ARG A 329 14.31 20.15 -8.32
CA ARG A 329 14.29 19.34 -7.09
C ARG A 329 13.22 18.25 -7.17
N HIS A 330 13.57 17.04 -6.73
CA HIS A 330 12.67 15.88 -6.69
C HIS A 330 12.30 15.48 -5.27
N PHE A 331 13.28 15.43 -4.38
CA PHE A 331 13.07 15.09 -2.99
C PHE A 331 14.12 15.76 -2.10
N ASP A 332 13.75 15.93 -0.84
CA ASP A 332 14.66 16.28 0.25
C ASP A 332 14.50 15.28 1.37
N VAL A 333 15.61 14.85 1.96
CA VAL A 333 15.65 14.14 3.23
C VAL A 333 16.51 14.97 4.18
N GLY A 334 16.10 15.16 5.42
CA GLY A 334 16.96 15.78 6.42
C GLY A 334 16.64 15.28 7.80
N GLY A 335 17.58 15.42 8.72
CA GLY A 335 17.37 14.88 10.05
C GLY A 335 18.59 14.89 10.95
N LEU A 336 18.47 14.12 12.02
CA LEU A 336 19.45 14.00 13.09
C LEU A 336 19.84 12.53 13.29
N LEU A 337 21.14 12.28 13.32
CA LEU A 337 21.70 11.00 13.71
C LEU A 337 21.80 10.89 15.24
N ALA A 338 21.62 9.69 15.76
CA ALA A 338 21.98 9.38 17.14
C ALA A 338 22.85 8.12 17.18
N ARG A 339 23.76 8.05 18.15
CA ARG A 339 24.64 6.90 18.33
C ARG A 339 23.84 5.69 18.82
N GLN A 340 24.22 4.51 18.32
CA GLN A 340 23.77 3.25 18.91
C GLN A 340 24.58 3.03 20.19
N ASN A 341 23.90 2.87 21.33
CA ASN A 341 24.52 2.53 22.61
C ASN A 341 25.00 1.08 22.64
#